data_AF-A0A1A0NGQ6-F1
#
_entry.id   AF-A0A1A0NGQ6-F1
#
_cell.length_a   1.000
_cell.length_b   1.000
_cell.length_c   1.000
_cell.angle_alpha   90.00
_cell.angle_beta   90.00
_cell.angle_gamma   90.00
#
_symmetry.space_group_name_H-M   'P 1'
#
loop_
_entity.id
_entity.type
_entity.pdbx_description
1 polymer ?
#
loop_
_entity_poly.entity_id
_entity_poly.type
_entity_poly.pdbx_seq_one_letter_code
_entity_poly.pdbx_strand_id
1 'polypeptide(L)'
;MTAPESSLHDNGDSRAQRPPESGERRPAGWQRAMRWTAWLGFLGLAIANSQKAAFSGVEFVALAVAIGVSIFCVARPLGGPQVDLSEPAHMLGAFVSRTNWALVLIGAVLTVGGVAATGAIVYDMSTGRADFGDVVRDIAVFAEGWFVEIVMRGFYDAELEKTHAYALFVLLLPGLLLLWYNLIAFFKRGNEFRVDNDGSVAVRTGDTWSALLEYEYPTVTADGTTIDFIAPPPGGRVSLPQHRVFSREYGVRLPAKTNAEYFRRRLCSRGFDLDPDSVGDHFTARRRT
;
A
#
# COMPACT_ATOMS: atom_id res chain seq x y z
N MET A 1 -4.17 64.23 13.91
CA MET A 1 -5.16 63.15 13.75
C MET A 1 -4.84 62.41 12.47
N THR A 2 -4.00 61.38 12.58
CA THR A 2 -3.59 60.50 11.49
C THR A 2 -4.29 59.18 11.74
N ALA A 3 -5.11 58.75 10.77
CA ALA A 3 -5.77 57.46 10.80
C ALA A 3 -4.70 56.34 10.81
N PRO A 4 -4.81 55.31 11.66
CA PRO A 4 -3.94 54.16 11.56
C PRO A 4 -4.38 53.33 10.34
N GLU A 5 -3.44 53.16 9.40
CA GLU A 5 -3.52 52.20 8.32
C GLU A 5 -3.80 50.81 8.89
N SER A 6 -4.87 50.18 8.42
CA SER A 6 -5.14 48.79 8.73
C SER A 6 -4.08 47.93 8.04
N SER A 7 -3.07 47.51 8.80
CA SER A 7 -2.24 46.37 8.44
C SER A 7 -3.10 45.11 8.53
N LEU A 8 -3.91 44.89 7.49
CA LEU A 8 -4.40 43.57 7.12
C LEU A 8 -3.15 42.73 6.83
N HIS A 9 -2.72 41.98 7.83
CA HIS A 9 -1.85 40.84 7.61
C HIS A 9 -2.58 39.92 6.62
N ASP A 10 -2.11 39.95 5.38
CA ASP A 10 -2.29 38.88 4.41
C ASP A 10 -1.69 37.62 5.05
N ASN A 11 -2.53 36.84 5.75
CA ASN A 11 -2.15 35.53 6.25
C ASN A 11 -2.01 34.60 5.04
N GLY A 12 -0.85 34.68 4.39
CA GLY A 12 -0.41 33.81 3.29
C GLY A 12 -0.16 32.35 3.68
N ASP A 13 -0.56 31.93 4.89
CA ASP A 13 -0.22 30.65 5.52
C ASP A 13 -1.04 29.45 5.02
N SER A 14 -1.70 29.54 3.86
CA SER A 14 -2.53 28.43 3.34
C SER A 14 -2.45 28.23 1.83
N ARG A 15 -1.43 28.77 1.16
CA ARG A 15 -1.16 28.36 -0.22
C ARG A 15 -0.44 27.02 -0.20
N ALA A 16 -0.99 26.04 -0.91
CA ALA A 16 -0.31 24.77 -1.10
C ALA A 16 1.03 25.04 -1.80
N GLN A 17 2.12 24.60 -1.18
CA GLN A 17 3.49 24.89 -1.58
C GLN A 17 4.06 23.70 -2.34
N ARG A 18 4.98 23.98 -3.26
CA ARG A 18 5.76 22.90 -3.87
C ARG A 18 6.59 22.23 -2.77
N PRO A 19 6.50 20.91 -2.63
CA PRO A 19 7.35 20.20 -1.69
C PRO A 19 8.83 20.41 -2.02
N PRO A 20 9.70 20.44 -1.00
CA PRO A 20 11.13 20.49 -1.22
C PRO A 20 11.59 19.22 -1.94
N GLU A 21 12.43 19.41 -2.96
CA GLU A 21 13.12 18.30 -3.60
C GLU A 21 14.25 17.85 -2.68
N SER A 22 14.26 16.57 -2.30
CA SER A 22 15.48 16.01 -1.73
C SER A 22 16.49 15.88 -2.88
N GLY A 23 17.78 16.14 -2.63
CA GLY A 23 18.83 15.97 -3.64
C GLY A 23 18.98 14.53 -4.17
N GLU A 24 18.20 13.60 -3.63
CA GLU A 24 18.12 12.19 -4.02
C GLU A 24 17.11 11.99 -5.16
N ARG A 25 17.37 10.98 -6.00
CA ARG A 25 16.46 10.61 -7.10
C ARG A 25 15.80 9.28 -6.80
N ARG A 26 14.58 9.10 -7.30
CA ARG A 26 13.86 7.81 -7.22
C ARG A 26 14.24 6.90 -8.40
N PRO A 27 14.14 5.56 -8.26
CA PRO A 27 14.28 4.67 -9.41
C PRO A 27 13.18 4.95 -10.44
N ALA A 28 13.57 5.09 -11.71
CA ALA A 28 12.65 5.30 -12.82
C ALA A 28 11.69 4.11 -12.99
N GLY A 29 10.55 4.34 -13.65
CA GLY A 29 9.56 3.28 -13.91
C GLY A 29 10.15 2.07 -14.63
N TRP A 30 11.00 2.31 -15.65
CA TRP A 30 11.69 1.26 -16.38
C TRP A 30 12.75 0.54 -15.53
N GLN A 31 13.44 1.23 -14.61
CA GLN A 31 14.38 0.60 -13.67
C GLN A 31 13.65 -0.37 -12.73
N ARG A 32 12.44 -0.01 -12.29
CA ARG A 32 11.58 -0.92 -11.51
C ARG A 32 11.15 -2.12 -12.35
N ALA A 33 10.74 -1.90 -13.60
CA ALA A 33 10.38 -2.98 -14.51
C ALA A 33 11.56 -3.94 -14.74
N MET A 34 12.76 -3.40 -14.97
CA MET A 34 13.98 -4.19 -15.17
C MET A 34 14.30 -5.06 -13.94
N ARG A 35 14.16 -4.51 -12.72
CA ARG A 35 14.29 -5.29 -11.48
C ARG A 35 13.26 -6.42 -11.42
N TRP A 36 11.99 -6.12 -11.72
CA TRP A 36 10.94 -7.14 -11.74
C TRP A 36 11.23 -8.24 -12.75
N THR A 37 11.58 -7.89 -13.98
CA THR A 37 11.90 -8.87 -15.02
C THR A 37 13.09 -9.73 -14.64
N ALA A 38 14.16 -9.16 -14.07
CA ALA A 38 15.33 -9.92 -13.66
C ALA A 38 15.00 -10.91 -12.52
N TRP A 39 14.24 -10.48 -11.50
CA TRP A 39 13.82 -11.34 -10.41
C TRP A 39 12.81 -12.41 -10.86
N LEU A 40 11.83 -12.06 -11.69
CA LEU A 40 10.87 -13.02 -12.24
C LEU A 40 11.56 -14.03 -13.17
N GLY A 41 12.56 -13.60 -13.95
CA GLY A 41 13.36 -14.49 -14.78
C GLY A 41 14.15 -15.50 -13.94
N PHE A 42 14.81 -15.04 -12.87
CA PHE A 42 15.49 -15.91 -11.91
C PHE A 42 14.50 -16.89 -11.24
N LEU A 43 13.38 -16.39 -10.70
CA LEU A 43 12.37 -17.21 -10.04
C LEU A 43 11.77 -18.26 -11.00
N GLY A 44 11.45 -17.86 -12.23
CA GLY A 44 10.94 -18.78 -13.24
C GLY A 44 11.93 -19.90 -13.56
N LEU A 45 13.22 -19.57 -13.65
CA LEU A 45 14.28 -20.55 -13.88
C LEU A 45 14.46 -21.50 -12.68
N ALA A 46 14.43 -20.96 -11.46
CA ALA A 46 14.52 -21.76 -10.23
C ALA A 46 13.32 -22.71 -10.07
N ILE A 47 12.11 -22.26 -10.39
CA ILE A 47 10.91 -23.09 -10.35
C ILE A 47 10.98 -24.20 -11.41
N ALA A 48 11.37 -23.85 -12.65
CA ALA A 48 11.49 -24.83 -13.74
C ALA A 48 12.53 -25.93 -13.46
N ASN A 49 13.53 -25.63 -12.65
CA ASN A 49 14.60 -26.54 -12.26
C ASN A 49 14.49 -27.05 -10.82
N SER A 50 13.34 -26.82 -10.16
CA SER A 50 13.13 -27.11 -8.73
C SER A 50 13.35 -28.56 -8.32
N GLN A 51 13.37 -29.50 -9.27
CA GLN A 51 13.63 -30.92 -9.04
C GLN A 51 15.13 -31.25 -8.89
N LYS A 52 16.03 -30.27 -9.07
CA LYS A 52 17.49 -30.47 -8.94
C LYS A 52 17.94 -30.23 -7.50
N ALA A 53 18.86 -31.07 -7.03
CA ALA A 53 19.44 -30.96 -5.68
C ALA A 53 20.26 -29.67 -5.45
N ALA A 54 20.70 -28.99 -6.51
CA ALA A 54 21.45 -27.74 -6.42
C ALA A 54 21.23 -26.85 -7.64
N PHE A 55 21.45 -25.55 -7.46
CA PHE A 55 21.44 -24.60 -8.58
C PHE A 55 22.57 -24.89 -9.57
N SER A 56 22.20 -24.91 -10.85
CA SER A 56 23.09 -24.95 -11.99
C SER A 56 23.78 -23.60 -12.21
N GLY A 57 24.87 -23.60 -12.99
CA GLY A 57 25.59 -22.37 -13.34
C GLY A 57 24.71 -21.30 -13.99
N VAL A 58 23.66 -21.69 -14.73
CA VAL A 58 22.71 -20.75 -15.34
C VAL A 58 21.86 -20.04 -14.29
N GLU A 59 21.44 -20.74 -13.23
CA GLU A 59 20.68 -20.16 -12.12
C GLU A 59 21.54 -19.19 -11.30
N PHE A 60 22.81 -19.52 -11.08
CA PHE A 60 23.77 -18.59 -10.46
C PHE A 60 24.00 -17.33 -11.29
N VAL A 61 24.12 -17.46 -12.62
CA VAL A 61 24.23 -16.30 -13.52
C VAL A 61 22.95 -15.45 -13.48
N ALA A 62 21.77 -16.07 -13.53
CA ALA A 62 20.50 -15.36 -13.45
C ALA A 62 20.34 -14.61 -12.11
N LEU A 63 20.73 -15.25 -11.00
CA LEU A 63 20.76 -14.63 -9.67
C LEU A 63 21.72 -13.44 -9.63
N ALA A 64 22.95 -13.60 -10.14
CA ALA A 64 23.94 -12.54 -10.21
C ALA A 64 23.45 -11.34 -11.04
N VAL A 65 22.76 -11.59 -12.16
CA VAL A 65 22.11 -10.55 -12.97
C VAL A 65 21.01 -9.85 -12.18
N ALA A 66 20.14 -10.58 -11.49
CA ALA A 66 19.07 -9.98 -10.68
C ALA A 66 19.63 -9.07 -9.55
N ILE A 67 20.70 -9.50 -8.89
CA ILE A 67 21.41 -8.71 -7.88
C ILE A 67 22.06 -7.49 -8.54
N GLY A 68 22.82 -7.66 -9.62
CA GLY A 68 23.51 -6.58 -10.32
C GLY A 68 22.56 -5.50 -10.83
N VAL A 69 21.43 -5.90 -11.43
CA VAL A 69 20.36 -4.98 -11.84
C VAL A 69 19.78 -4.25 -10.64
N SER A 70 19.56 -4.94 -9.52
CA SER A 70 19.04 -4.32 -8.30
C SER A 70 20.01 -3.27 -7.74
N ILE A 71 21.30 -3.58 -7.66
CA ILE A 71 22.35 -2.65 -7.22
C ILE A 71 22.41 -1.45 -8.17
N PHE A 72 22.48 -1.67 -9.49
CA PHE A 72 22.50 -0.60 -10.48
C PHE A 72 21.31 0.36 -10.33
N CYS A 73 20.10 -0.19 -10.16
CA CYS A 73 18.87 0.60 -10.05
C CYS A 73 18.78 1.40 -8.75
N VAL A 74 19.44 0.97 -7.67
CA VAL A 74 19.49 1.67 -6.38
C VAL A 74 20.66 2.66 -6.32
N ALA A 75 21.82 2.29 -6.86
CA ALA A 75 23.02 3.11 -6.85
C ALA A 75 22.96 4.27 -7.85
N ARG A 76 22.23 4.11 -8.97
CA ARG A 76 22.04 5.16 -9.98
C ARG A 76 20.56 5.31 -10.31
N PRO A 77 19.76 5.92 -9.43
CA PRO A 77 18.36 6.20 -9.71
C PRO A 77 18.25 7.27 -10.81
N LEU A 78 17.57 6.92 -11.91
CA LEU A 78 17.41 7.76 -13.09
C LEU A 78 16.00 8.37 -13.21
N GLY A 79 15.18 8.24 -12.16
CA GLY A 79 13.88 8.89 -12.09
C GLY A 79 13.97 10.36 -11.66
N GLY A 80 12.80 10.97 -11.49
CA GLY A 80 12.68 12.34 -11.00
C GLY A 80 13.18 12.52 -9.55
N PRO A 81 13.22 13.77 -9.06
CA PRO A 81 13.58 14.05 -7.67
C PRO A 81 12.67 13.28 -6.72
N GLN A 82 13.25 12.85 -5.61
CA GLN A 82 12.47 12.35 -4.49
C GLN A 82 11.91 13.57 -3.75
N VAL A 83 10.65 13.43 -3.34
CA VAL A 83 9.85 14.54 -2.84
C VAL A 83 9.21 14.07 -1.55
N ASP A 84 9.27 14.89 -0.52
CA ASP A 84 8.63 14.59 0.75
C ASP A 84 7.23 15.23 0.84
N LEU A 85 6.23 14.39 1.07
CA LEU A 85 4.83 14.77 1.25
C LEU A 85 4.39 14.54 2.70
N SER A 86 5.32 14.67 3.65
CA SER A 86 5.06 14.56 5.08
C SER A 86 4.21 15.71 5.61
N GLU A 87 4.36 16.91 5.04
CA GLU A 87 3.65 18.11 5.48
C GLU A 87 2.34 18.36 4.68
N PRO A 88 1.24 18.75 5.36
CA PRO A 88 -0.03 19.07 4.70
C PRO A 88 0.08 20.21 3.68
N ALA A 89 0.97 21.17 3.90
CA ALA A 89 1.18 22.30 2.99
C ALA A 89 1.70 21.86 1.61
N HIS A 90 2.31 20.69 1.52
CA HIS A 90 2.88 20.15 0.28
C HIS A 90 1.87 19.38 -0.58
N MET A 91 0.60 19.37 -0.20
CA MET A 91 -0.45 18.70 -0.98
C MET A 91 -0.80 19.50 -2.23
N LEU A 92 -0.01 19.32 -3.29
CA LEU A 92 -0.25 19.85 -4.62
C LEU A 92 -0.38 18.71 -5.64
N GLY A 93 -1.27 18.94 -6.61
CA GLY A 93 -1.42 18.07 -7.76
C GLY A 93 -2.47 16.97 -7.57
N ALA A 94 -2.47 15.99 -8.48
CA ALA A 94 -3.45 14.92 -8.49
C ALA A 94 -3.05 13.73 -7.60
N PHE A 95 -4.00 13.20 -6.84
CA PHE A 95 -3.83 12.11 -5.89
C PHE A 95 -4.79 10.95 -6.19
N VAL A 96 -4.28 9.73 -6.08
CA VAL A 96 -5.02 8.51 -6.41
C VAL A 96 -4.67 7.37 -5.46
N SER A 97 -5.67 6.59 -5.05
CA SER A 97 -5.42 5.32 -4.35
C SER A 97 -5.02 4.23 -5.33
N ARG A 98 -3.98 3.46 -4.97
CA ARG A 98 -3.45 2.36 -5.77
C ARG A 98 -3.42 1.06 -5.00
N THR A 99 -3.95 0.01 -5.61
CA THR A 99 -3.79 -1.38 -5.18
C THR A 99 -2.38 -1.87 -5.51
N ASN A 100 -1.72 -2.54 -4.57
CA ASN A 100 -0.45 -3.20 -4.84
C ASN A 100 -0.70 -4.60 -5.41
N TRP A 101 -0.88 -4.68 -6.72
CA TRP A 101 -1.18 -5.93 -7.42
C TRP A 101 -0.11 -7.01 -7.25
N ALA A 102 1.16 -6.64 -7.06
CA ALA A 102 2.21 -7.62 -6.81
C ALA A 102 1.97 -8.37 -5.48
N LEU A 103 1.62 -7.65 -4.41
CA LEU A 103 1.28 -8.28 -3.12
C LEU A 103 -0.05 -9.03 -3.17
N VAL A 104 -1.02 -8.57 -3.99
CA VAL A 104 -2.26 -9.33 -4.22
C VAL A 104 -1.95 -10.67 -4.89
N LEU A 105 -1.10 -10.69 -5.92
CA LEU A 105 -0.71 -11.93 -6.60
C LEU A 105 0.05 -12.88 -5.66
N ILE A 106 0.99 -12.36 -4.86
CA ILE A 106 1.68 -13.17 -3.85
C ILE A 106 0.68 -13.75 -2.85
N GLY A 107 -0.22 -12.93 -2.31
CA GLY A 107 -1.27 -13.39 -1.41
C GLY A 107 -2.17 -14.47 -2.04
N ALA A 108 -2.51 -14.32 -3.32
CA ALA A 108 -3.30 -15.30 -4.06
C ALA A 108 -2.57 -16.64 -4.18
N VAL A 109 -1.30 -16.64 -4.57
CA VAL A 109 -0.49 -17.86 -4.68
C VAL A 109 -0.37 -18.58 -3.34
N LEU A 110 -0.08 -17.84 -2.25
CA LEU A 110 0.01 -18.41 -0.90
C LEU A 110 -1.33 -19.02 -0.46
N THR A 111 -2.44 -18.34 -0.74
CA THR A 111 -3.79 -18.81 -0.40
C THR A 111 -4.14 -20.08 -1.18
N VAL A 112 -3.86 -20.11 -2.49
CA VAL A 112 -4.10 -21.30 -3.33
C VAL A 112 -3.25 -22.49 -2.85
N GLY A 113 -1.99 -22.25 -2.51
CA GLY A 113 -1.12 -23.29 -1.92
C GLY A 113 -1.68 -23.84 -0.62
N GLY A 114 -2.13 -22.96 0.28
CA GLY A 114 -2.77 -23.35 1.53
C GLY A 114 -4.07 -24.15 1.34
N VAL A 115 -4.95 -23.73 0.41
CA VAL A 115 -6.19 -24.44 0.09
C VAL A 115 -5.91 -25.83 -0.50
N ALA A 116 -4.92 -25.93 -1.40
CA ALA A 116 -4.52 -27.21 -1.99
C ALA A 116 -4.02 -28.17 -0.91
N ALA A 117 -3.22 -27.68 0.05
CA ALA A 117 -2.75 -28.46 1.18
C ALA A 117 -3.90 -28.92 2.09
N THR A 118 -4.87 -28.04 2.39
CA THR A 118 -6.10 -28.44 3.12
C THR A 118 -6.82 -29.58 2.42
N GLY A 119 -6.98 -29.49 1.09
CA GLY A 119 -7.63 -30.52 0.30
C GLY A 119 -6.90 -31.87 0.36
N ALA A 120 -5.57 -31.85 0.27
CA ALA A 120 -4.74 -33.05 0.42
C ALA A 120 -4.88 -33.67 1.82
N ILE A 121 -4.83 -32.85 2.88
CA ILE A 121 -5.04 -33.30 4.27
C ILE A 121 -6.40 -34.01 4.40
N VAL A 122 -7.49 -33.36 3.95
CA VAL A 122 -8.84 -33.92 4.06
C VAL A 122 -8.96 -35.23 3.29
N TYR A 123 -8.41 -35.27 2.07
CA TYR A 123 -8.44 -36.46 1.23
C TYR A 123 -7.67 -37.63 1.87
N ASP A 124 -6.47 -37.39 2.38
CA ASP A 124 -5.63 -38.45 2.96
C ASP A 124 -6.18 -38.92 4.32
N MET A 125 -6.72 -38.03 5.15
CA MET A 125 -7.42 -38.42 6.38
C MET A 125 -8.69 -39.22 6.08
N SER A 126 -9.49 -38.82 5.07
CA SER A 126 -10.72 -39.54 4.71
C SER A 126 -10.48 -40.91 4.08
N THR A 127 -9.27 -41.15 3.55
CA THR A 127 -8.87 -42.42 2.95
C THR A 127 -8.00 -43.27 3.87
N GLY A 128 -7.73 -42.81 5.10
CA GLY A 128 -6.89 -43.50 6.09
C GLY A 128 -5.42 -43.56 5.73
N ARG A 129 -4.95 -42.67 4.83
CA ARG A 129 -3.53 -42.56 4.41
C ARG A 129 -2.67 -41.75 5.37
N ALA A 130 -3.29 -40.87 6.16
CA ALA A 130 -2.64 -40.05 7.16
C ALA A 130 -3.58 -39.81 8.35
N ASP A 131 -3.03 -39.75 9.55
CA ASP A 131 -3.76 -39.37 10.76
C ASP A 131 -3.47 -37.91 11.15
N PHE A 132 -4.26 -37.37 12.09
CA PHE A 132 -4.06 -36.01 12.61
C PHE A 132 -2.63 -35.81 13.18
N GLY A 133 -2.04 -36.86 13.74
CA GLY A 133 -0.67 -36.83 14.26
C GLY A 133 0.38 -36.56 13.17
N ASP A 134 0.18 -37.08 11.96
CA ASP A 134 1.11 -36.88 10.84
C ASP A 134 1.06 -35.43 10.34
N VAL A 135 -0.14 -34.85 10.25
CA VAL A 135 -0.35 -33.44 9.88
C VAL A 135 0.30 -32.49 10.89
N VAL A 136 0.12 -32.73 12.19
CA VAL A 136 0.71 -31.91 13.25
C VAL A 136 2.23 -32.04 13.26
N ARG A 137 2.75 -33.25 13.05
CA ARG A 137 4.19 -33.49 12.94
C ARG A 137 4.81 -32.72 11.77
N ASP A 138 4.17 -32.73 10.62
CA ASP A 138 4.67 -32.01 9.44
C ASP A 138 4.67 -30.49 9.65
N ILE A 139 3.64 -29.94 10.30
CA ILE A 139 3.60 -28.52 10.67
C ILE A 139 4.71 -28.19 11.68
N ALA A 140 4.95 -29.06 12.66
CA ALA A 140 6.00 -28.88 13.67
C ALA A 140 7.40 -28.93 13.05
N VAL A 141 7.69 -29.90 12.18
CA VAL A 141 8.97 -30.01 11.45
C VAL A 141 9.19 -28.79 10.55
N PHE A 142 8.15 -28.32 9.87
CA PHE A 142 8.24 -27.10 9.06
C PHE A 142 8.52 -25.85 9.91
N ALA A 143 7.82 -25.68 11.03
CA ALA A 143 8.02 -24.55 11.93
C ALA A 143 9.40 -24.58 12.60
N GLU A 144 9.88 -25.76 12.98
CA GLU A 144 11.22 -25.99 13.52
C GLU A 144 12.29 -25.65 12.48
N GLY A 145 12.14 -26.14 11.24
CA GLY A 145 13.05 -25.83 10.14
C GLY A 145 13.18 -24.33 9.89
N TRP A 146 12.04 -23.61 9.80
CA TRP A 146 12.05 -22.15 9.64
C TRP A 146 12.66 -21.43 10.85
N PHE A 147 12.36 -21.86 12.07
CA PHE A 147 12.91 -21.26 13.28
C PHE A 147 14.43 -21.42 13.34
N VAL A 148 14.94 -22.62 13.05
CA VAL A 148 16.37 -22.91 13.01
C VAL A 148 17.05 -22.14 11.88
N GLU A 149 16.43 -22.02 10.71
CA GLU A 149 17.02 -21.26 9.60
C GLU A 149 17.10 -19.76 9.89
N ILE A 150 16.04 -19.17 10.48
CA ILE A 150 15.99 -17.75 10.86
C ILE A 150 16.94 -17.45 12.01
N VAL A 151 16.99 -18.31 13.04
CA VAL A 151 17.72 -18.04 14.30
C VAL A 151 19.17 -18.53 14.26
N MET A 152 19.41 -19.71 13.69
CA MET A 152 20.72 -20.37 13.69
C MET A 152 21.48 -20.25 12.36
N ARG A 153 20.95 -19.52 11.35
CA ARG A 153 21.61 -19.29 10.03
C ARG A 153 22.12 -20.56 9.33
N GLY A 154 21.31 -21.63 9.31
CA GLY A 154 21.49 -22.73 8.35
C GLY A 154 22.49 -23.84 8.73
N PHE A 155 22.74 -24.11 10.01
CA PHE A 155 23.62 -25.20 10.45
C PHE A 155 22.92 -26.56 10.66
N TYR A 156 21.64 -26.71 10.27
CA TYR A 156 20.89 -27.95 10.47
C TYR A 156 20.10 -28.32 9.21
N ASP A 157 20.30 -29.55 8.72
CA ASP A 157 19.54 -30.14 7.62
C ASP A 157 18.24 -30.69 8.20
N ALA A 158 17.22 -29.83 8.30
CA ALA A 158 15.88 -30.29 8.66
C ALA A 158 15.44 -31.28 7.57
N GLU A 159 14.95 -32.47 7.94
CA GLU A 159 14.49 -33.53 7.02
C GLU A 159 13.26 -33.13 6.18
N LEU A 160 13.27 -31.95 5.57
CA LEU A 160 12.23 -31.35 4.74
C LEU A 160 11.85 -32.27 3.57
N GLU A 161 12.79 -33.07 3.07
CA GLU A 161 12.57 -34.07 2.01
C GLU A 161 11.56 -35.17 2.39
N LYS A 162 11.28 -35.39 3.68
CA LYS A 162 10.32 -36.39 4.16
C LYS A 162 8.97 -35.83 4.60
N THR A 163 8.81 -34.50 4.56
CA THR A 163 7.62 -33.82 5.09
C THR A 163 6.56 -33.74 4.00
N HIS A 164 5.32 -34.19 4.24
CA HIS A 164 4.27 -34.04 3.24
C HIS A 164 3.92 -32.55 3.08
N ALA A 165 3.32 -32.20 1.94
CA ALA A 165 2.94 -30.81 1.61
C ALA A 165 1.87 -30.20 2.56
N TYR A 166 1.45 -30.92 3.61
CA TYR A 166 0.50 -30.48 4.63
C TYR A 166 0.97 -29.20 5.34
N ALA A 167 2.28 -29.02 5.50
CA ALA A 167 2.86 -27.81 6.08
C ALA A 167 2.46 -26.52 5.32
N LEU A 168 2.15 -26.61 4.02
CA LEU A 168 1.69 -25.46 3.23
C LEU A 168 0.32 -24.92 3.70
N PHE A 169 -0.45 -25.67 4.48
CA PHE A 169 -1.67 -25.18 5.15
C PHE A 169 -1.41 -23.91 5.96
N VAL A 170 -0.23 -23.79 6.58
CA VAL A 170 0.19 -22.63 7.38
C VAL A 170 0.22 -21.35 6.53
N LEU A 171 0.39 -21.45 5.20
CA LEU A 171 0.40 -20.32 4.28
C LEU A 171 -0.98 -19.72 4.03
N LEU A 172 -2.06 -20.41 4.40
CA LEU A 172 -3.43 -19.96 4.17
C LEU A 172 -3.72 -18.63 4.89
N LEU A 173 -3.39 -18.57 6.18
CA LEU A 173 -3.62 -17.38 7.01
C LEU A 173 -2.82 -16.14 6.55
N PRO A 174 -1.48 -16.20 6.34
CA PRO A 174 -0.74 -15.06 5.80
C PRO A 174 -1.16 -14.71 4.36
N GLY A 175 -1.53 -15.69 3.53
CA GLY A 175 -2.08 -15.48 2.20
C GLY A 175 -3.37 -14.66 2.23
N LEU A 176 -4.33 -15.06 3.06
CA LEU A 176 -5.61 -14.34 3.25
C LEU A 176 -5.41 -12.94 3.83
N LEU A 177 -4.52 -12.77 4.81
CA LEU A 177 -4.19 -11.46 5.37
C LEU A 177 -3.58 -10.52 4.32
N LEU A 178 -2.65 -11.03 3.50
CA LEU A 178 -2.07 -10.27 2.39
C LEU A 178 -3.13 -9.87 1.35
N LEU A 179 -4.01 -10.80 0.96
CA LEU A 179 -5.10 -10.49 0.05
C LEU A 179 -6.01 -9.41 0.62
N TRP A 180 -6.53 -9.62 1.83
CA TRP A 180 -7.45 -8.72 2.49
C TRP A 180 -6.88 -7.30 2.59
N TYR A 181 -5.69 -7.15 3.17
CA TYR A 181 -5.10 -5.82 3.40
C TYR A 181 -4.78 -5.06 2.10
N ASN A 182 -4.40 -5.77 1.04
CA ASN A 182 -4.09 -5.13 -0.23
C ASN A 182 -5.34 -4.81 -1.05
N LEU A 183 -6.42 -5.60 -0.92
CA LEU A 183 -7.69 -5.39 -1.62
C LEU A 183 -8.56 -4.28 -1.01
N ILE A 184 -8.32 -3.84 0.23
CA ILE A 184 -9.03 -2.69 0.81
C ILE A 184 -8.96 -1.46 -0.11
N ALA A 185 -7.79 -1.16 -0.67
CA ALA A 185 -7.62 -0.02 -1.58
C ALA A 185 -8.34 -0.21 -2.93
N PHE A 186 -8.67 -1.46 -3.32
CA PHE A 186 -9.45 -1.76 -4.52
C PHE A 186 -10.95 -1.49 -4.27
N PHE A 187 -11.48 -1.98 -3.15
CA PHE A 187 -12.90 -1.82 -2.82
C PHE A 187 -13.26 -0.44 -2.27
N LYS A 188 -12.36 0.17 -1.50
CA LYS A 188 -12.51 1.50 -0.91
C LYS A 188 -11.56 2.51 -1.58
N ARG A 189 -11.63 2.60 -2.90
CA ARG A 189 -10.69 3.42 -3.69
C ARG A 189 -11.02 4.91 -3.64
N GLY A 190 -12.30 5.27 -3.49
CA GLY A 190 -12.76 6.65 -3.65
C GLY A 190 -12.48 7.22 -5.05
N ASN A 191 -12.78 8.50 -5.23
CA ASN A 191 -12.55 9.27 -6.43
C ASN A 191 -11.18 9.95 -6.37
N GLU A 192 -10.44 9.97 -7.48
CA GLU A 192 -9.20 10.76 -7.57
C GLU A 192 -9.50 12.22 -7.23
N PHE A 193 -8.60 12.88 -6.50
CA PHE A 193 -8.74 14.29 -6.19
C PHE A 193 -7.49 15.06 -6.61
N ARG A 194 -7.64 16.35 -6.89
CA ARG A 194 -6.56 17.25 -7.25
C ARG A 194 -6.62 18.45 -6.34
N VAL A 195 -5.46 18.88 -5.85
CA VAL A 195 -5.30 20.14 -5.12
C VAL A 195 -4.59 21.12 -6.02
N ASP A 196 -5.26 22.23 -6.32
CA ASP A 196 -4.73 23.31 -7.16
C ASP A 196 -3.97 24.35 -6.30
N ASN A 197 -3.22 25.25 -6.95
CA ASN A 197 -2.30 26.19 -6.26
C ASN A 197 -3.02 27.19 -5.34
N ASP A 198 -4.28 27.48 -5.62
CA ASP A 198 -5.16 28.30 -4.78
C ASP A 198 -5.72 27.52 -3.57
N GLY A 199 -5.30 26.26 -3.43
CA GLY A 199 -5.80 25.32 -2.43
C GLY A 199 -7.15 24.73 -2.80
N SER A 200 -7.77 25.06 -3.93
CA SER A 200 -9.05 24.45 -4.31
C SER A 200 -8.88 22.94 -4.53
N VAL A 201 -9.91 22.18 -4.15
CA VAL A 201 -9.92 20.72 -4.32
C VAL A 201 -10.90 20.40 -5.43
N ALA A 202 -10.45 19.64 -6.42
CA ALA A 202 -11.30 19.08 -7.46
C ALA A 202 -11.34 17.55 -7.33
N VAL A 203 -12.48 16.96 -7.63
CA VAL A 203 -12.70 15.52 -7.65
C VAL A 203 -12.89 15.06 -9.08
N ARG A 204 -12.33 13.90 -9.41
CA ARG A 204 -12.46 13.30 -10.72
C ARG A 204 -13.80 12.58 -10.82
N THR A 205 -14.63 13.05 -11.75
CA THR A 205 -15.94 12.46 -12.07
C THR A 205 -15.88 11.98 -13.52
N GLY A 206 -15.56 10.70 -13.72
CA GLY A 206 -15.24 10.17 -15.05
C GLY A 206 -13.97 10.81 -15.62
N ASP A 207 -14.09 11.45 -16.78
CA ASP A 207 -12.96 12.10 -17.46
C ASP A 207 -12.79 13.59 -17.14
N THR A 208 -13.69 14.16 -16.34
CA THR A 208 -13.64 15.58 -15.97
C THR A 208 -13.29 15.78 -14.49
N TRP A 209 -12.82 16.98 -14.19
CA TRP A 209 -12.57 17.45 -12.84
C TRP A 209 -13.72 18.38 -12.43
N SER A 210 -14.42 18.04 -11.36
CA SER A 210 -15.47 18.86 -10.75
C SER A 210 -14.96 19.45 -9.44
N ALA A 211 -15.16 20.74 -9.21
CA ALA A 211 -14.79 21.37 -7.95
C ALA A 211 -15.52 20.72 -6.76
N LEU A 212 -14.79 20.44 -5.68
CA LEU A 212 -15.36 19.99 -4.41
C LEU A 212 -15.82 21.21 -3.64
N LEU A 213 -17.14 21.41 -3.60
CA LEU A 213 -17.76 22.50 -2.88
C LEU A 213 -18.10 21.99 -1.47
N GLU A 214 -17.16 22.13 -0.52
CA GLU A 214 -17.30 21.50 0.79
C GLU A 214 -18.56 21.96 1.54
N TYR A 215 -19.01 23.19 1.29
CA TYR A 215 -20.22 23.74 1.90
C TYR A 215 -21.51 22.98 1.51
N GLU A 216 -21.51 22.18 0.43
CA GLU A 216 -22.67 21.36 0.05
C GLU A 216 -22.84 20.13 0.96
N TYR A 217 -21.82 19.79 1.74
CA TYR A 217 -21.75 18.58 2.56
C TYR A 217 -21.74 18.97 4.04
N PRO A 218 -22.87 18.89 4.77
CA PRO A 218 -22.92 19.25 6.18
C PRO A 218 -22.09 18.33 7.09
N THR A 219 -21.76 17.13 6.63
CA THR A 219 -20.99 16.13 7.40
C THR A 219 -19.88 15.55 6.54
N VAL A 220 -18.67 15.49 7.09
CA VAL A 220 -17.51 14.86 6.48
C VAL A 220 -16.90 13.87 7.47
N THR A 221 -16.65 12.63 7.05
CA THR A 221 -16.12 11.57 7.91
C THR A 221 -14.92 10.89 7.27
N ALA A 222 -13.86 10.67 8.03
CA ALA A 222 -12.68 9.90 7.62
C ALA A 222 -12.52 8.65 8.49
N ASP A 223 -12.43 7.48 7.85
CA ASP A 223 -12.34 6.17 8.51
C ASP A 223 -10.96 5.51 8.39
N GLY A 224 -9.93 6.30 8.02
CA GLY A 224 -8.58 5.81 7.73
C GLY A 224 -8.45 5.15 6.34
N THR A 225 -9.55 4.85 5.66
CA THR A 225 -9.56 4.30 4.30
C THR A 225 -10.06 5.29 3.26
N THR A 226 -11.15 6.01 3.54
CA THR A 226 -11.69 7.09 2.71
C THR A 226 -12.10 8.29 3.56
N ILE A 227 -12.18 9.45 2.91
CA ILE A 227 -12.79 10.67 3.44
C ILE A 227 -14.10 10.87 2.69
N ASP A 228 -15.22 10.67 3.36
CA ASP A 228 -16.57 10.72 2.82
C ASP A 228 -17.22 12.07 3.12
N PHE A 229 -17.59 12.78 2.06
CA PHE A 229 -18.39 14.00 2.07
C PHE A 229 -19.86 13.61 1.84
N ILE A 230 -20.71 13.86 2.84
CA ILE A 230 -22.08 13.36 2.89
C ILE A 230 -23.06 14.54 2.79
N ALA A 231 -23.87 14.57 1.73
CA ALA A 231 -24.91 15.59 1.54
C ALA A 231 -26.24 15.17 2.21
N PRO A 232 -27.12 16.13 2.57
CA PRO A 232 -28.46 15.79 3.06
C PRO A 232 -29.28 15.13 1.95
N PRO A 233 -30.16 14.15 2.24
CA PRO A 233 -31.01 13.53 1.24
C PRO A 233 -31.85 14.57 0.47
N PRO A 234 -32.01 14.44 -0.87
CA PRO A 234 -31.58 13.33 -1.73
C PRO A 234 -30.11 13.41 -2.20
N GLY A 235 -29.31 14.32 -1.63
CA GLY A 235 -27.92 14.53 -1.97
C GLY A 235 -27.06 13.27 -1.86
N GLY A 236 -26.08 13.16 -2.76
CA GLY A 236 -25.19 12.02 -2.85
C GLY A 236 -24.04 12.03 -1.84
N ARG A 237 -23.10 11.10 -2.03
CA ARG A 237 -21.85 11.00 -1.27
C ARG A 237 -20.67 11.10 -2.22
N VAL A 238 -19.67 11.87 -1.84
CA VAL A 238 -18.37 11.93 -2.53
C VAL A 238 -17.30 11.35 -1.61
N SER A 239 -16.66 10.26 -2.03
CA SER A 239 -15.61 9.60 -1.25
C SER A 239 -14.24 9.91 -1.87
N LEU A 240 -13.30 10.42 -1.08
CA LEU A 240 -11.91 10.62 -1.46
C LEU A 240 -11.04 9.50 -0.87
N PRO A 241 -9.97 9.06 -1.55
CA PRO A 241 -9.04 8.09 -0.99
C PRO A 241 -8.25 8.64 0.18
N GLN A 242 -8.04 7.80 1.18
CA GLN A 242 -7.14 8.08 2.31
C GLN A 242 -6.06 7.01 2.48
N HIS A 243 -6.42 5.75 2.29
CA HIS A 243 -5.49 4.63 2.33
C HIS A 243 -4.76 4.46 0.98
N ARG A 244 -3.43 4.29 1.05
CA ARG A 244 -2.53 4.06 -0.12
C ARG A 244 -2.70 5.10 -1.23
N VAL A 245 -2.80 6.36 -0.83
CA VAL A 245 -2.83 7.51 -1.74
C VAL A 245 -1.43 7.77 -2.29
N PHE A 246 -1.34 8.07 -3.58
CA PHE A 246 -0.11 8.46 -4.27
C PHE A 246 -0.34 9.76 -5.04
N SER A 247 0.64 10.66 -4.99
CA SER A 247 0.70 11.77 -5.96
C SER A 247 0.98 11.21 -7.35
N ARG A 248 0.22 11.64 -8.37
CA ARG A 248 0.46 11.28 -9.77
C ARG A 248 1.70 11.95 -10.33
N GLU A 249 1.95 13.18 -9.91
CA GLU A 249 3.09 14.01 -10.36
C GLU A 249 4.39 13.47 -9.77
N TYR A 250 4.44 13.38 -8.44
CA TYR A 250 5.65 13.00 -7.73
C TYR A 250 5.79 11.49 -7.57
N GLY A 251 4.74 10.70 -7.81
CA GLY A 251 4.74 9.23 -7.66
C GLY A 251 5.21 8.74 -6.30
N VAL A 252 5.03 9.56 -5.26
CA VAL A 252 5.32 9.28 -3.85
C VAL A 252 4.02 9.00 -3.12
N ARG A 253 4.09 8.14 -2.11
CA ARG A 253 2.95 7.81 -1.25
C ARG A 253 2.66 9.01 -0.33
N LEU A 254 1.42 9.46 -0.31
CA LEU A 254 0.93 10.43 0.67
C LEU A 254 0.59 9.67 1.96
N PRO A 255 1.16 10.04 3.12
CA PRO A 255 0.78 9.44 4.40
C PRO A 255 -0.69 9.73 4.72
N ALA A 256 -1.42 8.72 5.23
CA ALA A 256 -2.84 8.86 5.55
C ALA A 256 -3.08 9.97 6.61
N LYS A 257 -2.17 10.09 7.58
CA LYS A 257 -2.18 11.15 8.60
C LYS A 257 -2.04 12.54 7.99
N THR A 258 -1.09 12.73 7.09
CA THR A 258 -0.89 14.01 6.39
C THR A 258 -2.11 14.41 5.58
N ASN A 259 -2.70 13.44 4.86
CA ASN A 259 -3.94 13.65 4.11
C ASN A 259 -5.10 14.07 5.04
N ALA A 260 -5.28 13.37 6.16
CA ALA A 260 -6.34 13.69 7.13
C ALA A 260 -6.13 15.09 7.72
N GLU A 261 -4.90 15.42 8.10
CA GLU A 261 -4.54 16.71 8.68
C GLU A 261 -4.79 17.86 7.71
N TYR A 262 -4.47 17.69 6.42
CA TYR A 262 -4.80 18.67 5.38
C TYR A 262 -6.31 18.96 5.33
N PHE A 263 -7.13 17.91 5.24
CA PHE A 263 -8.59 18.09 5.18
C PHE A 263 -9.16 18.63 6.50
N ARG A 264 -8.63 18.24 7.66
CA ARG A 264 -9.01 18.81 8.96
C ARG A 264 -8.80 20.32 8.99
N ARG A 265 -7.60 20.79 8.64
CA ARG A 265 -7.26 22.23 8.60
C ARG A 265 -8.18 22.99 7.64
N ARG A 266 -8.36 22.43 6.43
CA ARG A 266 -9.22 23.01 5.39
C ARG A 266 -10.69 23.12 5.82
N LEU A 267 -11.22 22.07 6.44
CA LEU A 267 -12.61 22.06 6.91
C LEU A 267 -12.80 23.06 8.06
N CYS A 268 -11.87 23.10 9.01
CA CYS A 268 -11.89 24.09 10.09
C CYS A 268 -11.87 25.53 9.55
N SER A 269 -11.00 25.82 8.59
CA SER A 269 -10.94 27.15 7.96
C SER A 269 -12.20 27.51 7.16
N ARG A 270 -13.02 26.51 6.81
CA ARG A 270 -14.30 26.65 6.08
C ARG A 270 -15.51 26.60 7.01
N GLY A 271 -15.32 26.69 8.33
CA GLY A 271 -16.41 26.77 9.31
C GLY A 271 -16.99 25.42 9.72
N PHE A 272 -16.22 24.34 9.64
CA PHE A 272 -16.59 23.06 10.23
C PHE A 272 -15.99 22.91 11.63
N ASP A 273 -16.74 22.25 12.52
CA ASP A 273 -16.25 21.77 13.81
C ASP A 273 -15.85 20.30 13.72
N LEU A 274 -14.68 19.98 14.28
CA LEU A 274 -14.22 18.61 14.42
C LEU A 274 -14.76 18.00 15.71
N ASP A 275 -15.20 16.76 15.61
CA ASP A 275 -15.62 15.95 16.76
C ASP A 275 -14.40 15.72 17.70
N PRO A 276 -14.54 15.90 19.03
CA PRO A 276 -13.45 15.66 19.99
C PRO A 276 -12.77 14.29 19.87
N ASP A 277 -13.48 13.27 19.39
CA ASP A 277 -12.94 11.91 19.22
C ASP A 277 -12.05 11.75 17.96
N SER A 278 -11.81 12.83 17.21
CA SER A 278 -11.04 12.82 15.97
C SER A 278 -9.53 12.63 16.21
N VAL A 279 -9.05 11.39 16.16
CA VAL A 279 -7.64 11.02 16.40
C VAL A 279 -6.92 10.57 15.12
N GLY A 280 -5.76 11.15 14.86
CA GLY A 280 -4.85 10.71 13.80
C GLY A 280 -5.47 10.87 12.41
N ASP A 281 -5.60 9.76 11.69
CA ASP A 281 -6.22 9.69 10.36
C ASP A 281 -7.75 9.50 10.39
N HIS A 282 -8.37 9.39 11.57
CA HIS A 282 -9.82 9.30 11.70
C HIS A 282 -10.38 10.63 12.20
N PHE A 283 -11.45 11.11 11.58
CA PHE A 283 -12.12 12.33 12.04
C PHE A 283 -13.57 12.40 11.58
N THR A 284 -14.39 13.14 12.32
CA THR A 284 -15.71 13.60 11.87
C THR A 284 -15.76 15.11 11.96
N ALA A 285 -16.20 15.76 10.88
CA ALA A 285 -16.36 17.21 10.81
C ALA A 285 -17.83 17.53 10.48
N ARG A 286 -18.40 18.51 11.18
CA ARG A 286 -19.77 19.00 10.94
C ARG A 286 -19.76 20.49 10.67
N ARG A 287 -20.54 20.94 9.69
CA ARG A 287 -20.63 22.36 9.36
C ARG A 287 -21.27 23.12 10.52
N ARG A 288 -20.68 24.23 10.95
CA ARG A 288 -21.32 25.16 11.90
C ARG A 288 -22.63 25.66 11.28
N THR A 289 -23.72 25.45 12.00
CA THR A 289 -25.03 26.03 11.70
C THR A 289 -25.10 27.46 12.18
#